data_AF-A0A173DZM4-F1
#
_entry.id   AF-A0A173DZM4-F1
#
_cell.length_a   1.000
_cell.length_b   1.000
_cell.length_c   1.000
_cell.angle_alpha   90.00
_cell.angle_beta   90.00
_cell.angle_gamma   90.00
#
_symmetry.space_group_name_H-M   'P 1'
#
loop_
_entity.id
_entity.type
_entity.pdbx_description
1 polymer ?
#
loop_
_entity_poly.entity_id
_entity_poly.type
_entity_poly.pdbx_seq_one_letter_code
_entity_poly.pdbx_strand_id
1 'polypeptide(L)'
;MTLPISPLPSPTINTHEPRRKKTVIFLLPWDTYRANLVFYNTICLALTLLACLGMTALMSYAVLYNHWSLFGINLGIIVLLTAVATILNFPLKNKILGSQLINEISQDILESGRDSAEKFRSTFINIRKNFIPKMETWYNQIQNMQENIVSKETHIRELSHTLDTMVQEKRKEFNLIQEIHPSTPQMEALHKLIQFWEQFKNTN
;
A
#
# COMPACT_ATOMS: atom_id res chain seq x y z
N MET A 1 53.93 96.62 -37.14
CA MET A 1 52.51 96.72 -36.73
C MET A 1 52.37 95.92 -35.44
N THR A 2 52.61 96.54 -34.28
CA THR A 2 51.57 97.06 -33.37
C THR A 2 50.56 95.96 -32.98
N LEU A 3 50.78 95.25 -31.87
CA LEU A 3 50.31 95.55 -30.50
C LEU A 3 48.95 94.86 -30.23
N PRO A 4 48.48 94.64 -28.97
CA PRO A 4 49.18 94.13 -27.77
C PRO A 4 48.33 93.12 -26.92
N ILE A 5 48.77 92.91 -25.68
CA ILE A 5 47.98 92.79 -24.42
C ILE A 5 47.99 91.40 -23.72
N SER A 6 48.85 91.32 -22.69
CA SER A 6 48.88 90.45 -21.50
C SER A 6 47.60 90.58 -20.63
N PRO A 7 47.43 89.94 -19.44
CA PRO A 7 48.13 88.83 -18.78
C PRO A 7 47.14 87.77 -18.15
N LEU A 8 47.69 86.78 -17.41
CA LEU A 8 47.06 85.84 -16.43
C LEU A 8 45.93 86.46 -15.55
N PRO A 9 45.02 85.72 -14.85
CA PRO A 9 45.20 84.42 -14.16
C PRO A 9 43.97 83.44 -14.10
N SER A 10 44.15 82.24 -13.53
CA SER A 10 43.10 81.26 -13.09
C SER A 10 42.28 81.78 -11.88
N PRO A 11 41.36 81.02 -11.21
CA PRO A 11 40.48 79.88 -11.56
C PRO A 11 38.99 80.10 -11.13
N THR A 12 37.97 79.41 -11.68
CA THR A 12 36.76 78.93 -10.92
C THR A 12 35.76 78.10 -11.75
N ILE A 13 35.49 76.90 -11.24
CA ILE A 13 34.18 76.25 -11.04
C ILE A 13 33.02 76.69 -11.95
N ASN A 14 32.52 75.78 -12.78
CA ASN A 14 31.08 75.48 -12.83
C ASN A 14 30.81 74.07 -13.34
N THR A 15 30.17 73.33 -12.45
CA THR A 15 29.51 72.03 -12.57
C THR A 15 28.56 71.93 -13.76
N HIS A 16 28.75 70.91 -14.60
CA HIS A 16 27.65 70.27 -15.31
C HIS A 16 27.85 68.76 -15.32
N GLU A 17 27.33 68.12 -14.27
CA GLU A 17 27.13 66.68 -14.17
C GLU A 17 25.91 66.31 -15.04
N PRO A 18 26.03 65.39 -16.02
CA PRO A 18 24.83 64.85 -16.66
C PRO A 18 24.14 63.88 -15.69
N ARG A 19 22.94 64.28 -15.25
CA ARG A 19 21.96 63.52 -14.47
C ARG A 19 22.07 62.00 -14.68
N ARG A 20 22.57 61.28 -13.67
CA ARG A 20 22.24 59.86 -13.49
C ARG A 20 20.72 59.76 -13.32
N LYS A 21 20.02 59.30 -14.37
CA LYS A 21 18.67 58.75 -14.21
C LYS A 21 18.77 57.57 -13.26
N LYS A 22 18.43 57.77 -11.99
CA LYS A 22 18.12 56.68 -11.07
C LYS A 22 16.83 56.03 -11.59
N THR A 23 16.98 54.91 -12.30
CA THR A 23 15.92 53.91 -12.42
C THR A 23 15.58 53.45 -11.01
N VAL A 24 14.53 54.04 -10.44
CA VAL A 24 13.86 53.49 -9.26
C VAL A 24 13.17 52.23 -9.76
N ILE A 25 13.90 51.12 -9.73
CA ILE A 25 13.37 49.80 -10.02
C ILE A 25 12.40 49.49 -8.88
N PHE A 26 11.11 49.39 -9.21
CA PHE A 26 10.05 48.82 -8.39
C PHE A 26 10.45 47.37 -7.99
N LEU A 27 11.27 47.22 -6.96
CA LEU A 27 11.70 45.93 -6.41
C LEU A 27 10.79 45.41 -5.29
N LEU A 28 9.90 46.25 -4.75
CA LEU A 28 9.00 45.86 -3.65
C LEU A 28 7.88 44.86 -3.99
N PRO A 29 7.25 44.80 -5.19
CA PRO A 29 6.16 43.85 -5.43
C PRO A 29 6.65 42.41 -5.65
N TRP A 30 7.94 42.23 -5.97
CA TRP A 30 8.51 40.92 -6.32
C TRP A 30 8.81 40.06 -5.09
N ASP A 31 9.33 40.65 -4.02
CA ASP A 31 9.62 39.91 -2.78
C ASP A 31 8.34 39.48 -2.05
N THR A 32 7.30 40.33 -2.04
CA THR A 32 5.98 39.96 -1.51
C THR A 32 5.33 38.85 -2.33
N TYR A 33 5.44 38.90 -3.66
CA TYR A 33 4.96 37.83 -4.55
C TYR A 33 5.68 36.51 -4.32
N ARG A 34 7.01 36.54 -4.14
CA ARG A 34 7.84 35.36 -3.87
C ARG A 34 7.51 34.73 -2.52
N ALA A 35 7.33 35.52 -1.47
CA ALA A 35 6.95 35.04 -0.14
C ALA A 35 5.57 34.36 -0.17
N ASN A 36 4.59 34.98 -0.84
CA ASN A 36 3.27 34.39 -1.02
C ASN A 36 3.33 33.09 -1.84
N LEU A 37 4.12 33.03 -2.92
CA LEU A 37 4.26 31.83 -3.74
C LEU A 37 4.89 30.66 -2.96
N VAL A 38 5.88 30.93 -2.11
CA VAL A 38 6.48 29.93 -1.20
C VAL A 38 5.46 29.47 -0.15
N PHE A 39 4.69 30.41 0.41
CA PHE A 39 3.64 30.10 1.40
C PHE A 39 2.56 29.18 0.82
N TYR A 40 2.02 29.50 -0.37
CA TYR A 40 1.02 28.68 -1.05
C TYR A 40 1.55 27.29 -1.43
N ASN A 41 2.81 27.21 -1.87
CA ASN A 41 3.42 25.93 -2.23
C ASN A 41 3.70 25.06 -0.99
N THR A 42 4.06 25.66 0.15
CA THR A 42 4.23 24.97 1.43
C THR A 42 2.90 24.45 1.98
N ILE A 43 1.82 25.25 1.86
CA ILE A 43 0.46 24.82 2.20
C ILE A 43 0.00 23.67 1.29
N CYS A 44 0.28 23.76 -0.01
CA CYS A 44 -0.05 22.69 -0.97
C CYS A 44 0.67 21.37 -0.60
N LEU A 45 1.95 21.45 -0.23
CA LEU A 45 2.70 20.28 0.26
C LEU A 45 2.11 19.70 1.55
N ALA A 46 1.78 20.56 2.52
CA ALA A 46 1.17 20.14 3.78
C ALA A 46 -0.19 19.45 3.54
N LEU A 47 -1.03 20.01 2.66
CA LEU A 47 -2.30 19.40 2.26
C LEU A 47 -2.11 18.07 1.51
N THR A 48 -1.08 17.98 0.65
CA THR A 48 -0.75 16.74 -0.06
C THR A 48 -0.32 15.64 0.92
N LEU A 49 0.52 15.98 1.91
CA LEU A 49 0.93 15.04 2.96
C LEU A 49 -0.24 14.61 3.84
N LEU A 50 -1.11 15.54 4.23
CA LEU A 50 -2.31 15.24 5.01
C LEU A 50 -3.29 14.34 4.23
N ALA A 51 -3.48 14.60 2.94
CA ALA A 51 -4.27 13.75 2.06
C ALA A 51 -3.64 12.36 1.91
N CYS A 52 -2.32 12.27 1.78
CA CYS A 52 -1.61 11.00 1.69
C CYS A 52 -1.77 10.16 2.96
N LEU A 53 -1.70 10.79 4.15
CA LEU A 53 -1.96 10.14 5.43
C LEU A 53 -3.43 9.65 5.54
N GLY A 54 -4.39 10.47 5.14
CA GLY A 54 -5.81 10.09 5.10
C GLY A 54 -6.08 8.93 4.14
N MET A 55 -5.47 8.95 2.96
CA MET A 55 -5.61 7.90 1.95
C MET A 55 -4.92 6.60 2.39
N THR A 56 -3.82 6.67 3.16
CA THR A 56 -3.15 5.49 3.74
C THR A 56 -4.02 4.84 4.82
N ALA A 57 -4.75 5.63 5.61
CA ALA A 57 -5.72 5.11 6.57
C ALA A 57 -6.92 4.43 5.86
N LEU A 58 -7.42 5.04 4.79
CA LEU A 58 -8.46 4.46 3.93
C LEU A 58 -8.00 3.18 3.22
N MET A 59 -6.74 3.12 2.81
CA MET A 59 -6.11 1.94 2.22
C MET A 59 -6.01 0.80 3.25
N SER A 60 -5.62 1.11 4.49
CA SER A 60 -5.63 0.16 5.60
C SER A 60 -7.04 -0.37 5.90
N TYR A 61 -8.05 0.50 5.85
CA TYR A 61 -9.45 0.11 6.00
C TYR A 61 -9.94 -0.80 4.85
N ALA A 62 -9.60 -0.48 3.60
CA ALA A 62 -10.03 -1.28 2.43
C ALA A 62 -9.48 -2.72 2.45
N VAL A 63 -8.26 -2.92 2.98
CA VAL A 63 -7.66 -4.26 3.14
C VAL A 63 -8.42 -5.10 4.16
N LEU A 64 -8.85 -4.50 5.28
CA LEU A 64 -9.63 -5.17 6.33
C LEU A 64 -10.99 -5.66 5.84
N TYR A 65 -11.63 -4.94 4.92
CA TYR A 65 -12.94 -5.30 4.35
C TYR A 65 -12.84 -6.04 3.00
N ASN A 66 -11.65 -6.51 2.62
CA ASN A 66 -11.40 -7.30 1.41
C ASN A 66 -11.82 -6.63 0.08
N HIS A 67 -11.87 -5.29 0.04
CA HIS A 67 -12.22 -4.52 -1.16
C HIS A 67 -10.95 -4.11 -1.93
N TRP A 68 -10.38 -5.05 -2.69
CA TRP A 68 -9.14 -4.86 -3.47
C TRP A 68 -9.21 -3.77 -4.56
N SER A 69 -10.41 -3.48 -5.09
CA SER A 69 -10.60 -2.41 -6.08
C SER A 69 -10.39 -1.01 -5.48
N LEU A 70 -10.90 -0.77 -4.27
CA LEU A 70 -10.72 0.50 -3.56
C LEU A 70 -9.25 0.74 -3.20
N PHE A 71 -8.51 -0.31 -2.89
CA PHE A 71 -7.07 -0.25 -2.66
C PHE A 71 -6.32 0.26 -3.90
N GLY A 72 -6.64 -0.27 -5.09
CA GLY A 72 -5.99 0.15 -6.34
C GLY A 72 -6.29 1.61 -6.71
N ILE A 73 -7.54 2.05 -6.53
CA ILE A 73 -7.95 3.44 -6.81
C ILE A 73 -7.24 4.41 -5.85
N ASN A 74 -7.18 4.08 -4.56
CA ASN A 74 -6.48 4.90 -3.56
C ASN A 74 -4.99 5.03 -3.86
N LEU A 75 -4.33 3.94 -4.28
CA LEU A 75 -2.94 3.96 -4.71
C LEU A 75 -2.72 4.88 -5.92
N GLY A 76 -3.60 4.80 -6.92
CA GLY A 76 -3.53 5.64 -8.12
C GLY A 76 -3.67 7.13 -7.79
N ILE A 77 -4.59 7.49 -6.89
CA ILE A 77 -4.80 8.87 -6.44
C ILE A 77 -3.57 9.40 -5.70
N ILE A 78 -2.94 8.59 -4.84
CA ILE A 78 -1.70 8.99 -4.12
C ILE A 78 -0.57 9.28 -5.11
N VAL A 79 -0.37 8.41 -6.11
CA VAL A 79 0.66 8.60 -7.14
C VAL A 79 0.39 9.86 -7.96
N LEU A 80 -0.86 10.10 -8.36
CA LEU A 80 -1.26 11.30 -9.10
C LEU A 80 -1.05 12.58 -8.28
N LEU A 81 -1.46 12.59 -6.99
CA LEU A 81 -1.24 13.72 -6.09
C LEU A 81 0.25 14.04 -5.94
N THR A 82 1.06 13.00 -5.79
CA THR A 82 2.52 13.13 -5.63
C THR A 82 3.17 13.66 -6.91
N ALA A 83 2.69 13.25 -8.09
CA ALA A 83 3.14 13.79 -9.37
C ALA A 83 2.78 15.27 -9.54
N VAL A 84 1.56 15.69 -9.18
CA VAL A 84 1.15 17.10 -9.24
C VAL A 84 1.96 17.95 -8.26
N ALA A 85 2.17 17.46 -7.03
CA ALA A 85 2.96 18.16 -6.01
C ALA A 85 4.44 18.31 -6.38
N THR A 86 5.01 17.34 -7.11
CA THR A 86 6.40 17.41 -7.59
C THR A 86 6.55 18.39 -8.76
N ILE A 87 5.58 18.43 -9.69
CA ILE A 87 5.57 19.40 -10.79
C ILE A 87 5.45 20.84 -10.26
N LEU A 88 4.59 21.09 -9.25
CA LEU A 88 4.45 22.42 -8.64
C LEU A 88 5.70 22.87 -7.86
N ASN A 89 6.44 21.94 -7.25
CA ASN A 89 7.67 22.24 -6.52
C ASN A 89 8.88 22.51 -7.44
N PHE A 90 8.89 21.96 -8.65
CA PHE A 90 9.99 22.09 -9.61
C PHE A 90 10.33 23.55 -10.00
N PRO A 91 9.37 24.45 -10.31
CA PRO A 91 9.67 25.82 -10.74
C PRO A 91 10.17 26.74 -9.62
N LEU A 92 9.85 26.46 -8.35
CA LEU A 92 10.30 27.27 -7.20
C LEU A 92 11.76 26.94 -6.81
N LYS A 93 12.16 25.68 -6.95
CA LYS A 93 13.52 25.24 -6.67
C LYS A 93 14.55 25.86 -7.62
N ASN A 94 14.20 26.04 -8.90
CA ASN A 94 15.15 26.48 -9.93
C ASN A 94 15.52 27.99 -9.87
N LYS A 95 14.80 28.80 -9.07
CA LYS A 95 15.04 30.26 -8.97
C LYS A 95 15.49 30.74 -7.59
N ILE A 96 15.26 29.98 -6.52
CA ILE A 96 15.40 30.48 -5.14
C ILE A 96 16.74 30.15 -4.49
N LEU A 97 17.36 29.03 -4.84
CA LEU A 97 18.66 28.66 -4.32
C LEU A 97 19.68 28.77 -5.46
N GLY A 98 20.60 29.72 -5.37
CA GLY A 98 21.70 29.86 -6.32
C GLY A 98 22.46 28.54 -6.49
N SER A 99 22.94 28.31 -7.70
CA SER A 99 23.42 27.04 -8.28
C SER A 99 24.38 26.13 -7.47
N GLN A 100 24.93 26.57 -6.33
CA GLN A 100 25.86 25.77 -5.52
C GLN A 100 25.17 24.95 -4.44
N LEU A 101 24.29 25.55 -3.62
CA LEU A 101 23.61 24.82 -2.54
C LEU A 101 22.59 23.80 -3.07
N ILE A 102 21.98 24.07 -4.24
CA ILE A 102 21.15 23.07 -4.93
C ILE A 102 21.99 21.94 -5.46
N ASN A 103 23.19 22.17 -5.98
CA ASN A 103 24.01 21.09 -6.52
C ASN A 103 24.47 20.15 -5.41
N GLU A 104 24.89 20.67 -4.26
CA GLU A 104 25.29 19.86 -3.10
C GLU A 104 24.10 19.11 -2.50
N ILE A 105 22.97 19.79 -2.26
CA ILE A 105 21.75 19.13 -1.75
C ILE A 105 21.15 18.18 -2.79
N SER A 106 21.26 18.48 -4.09
CA SER A 106 20.80 17.59 -5.16
C SER A 106 21.69 16.38 -5.29
N GLN A 107 23.00 16.49 -5.07
CA GLN A 107 23.91 15.35 -4.99
C GLN A 107 23.61 14.50 -3.76
N ASP A 108 23.42 15.11 -2.59
CA ASP A 108 23.04 14.39 -1.36
C ASP A 108 21.67 13.70 -1.48
N ILE A 109 20.69 14.34 -2.13
CA ILE A 109 19.38 13.74 -2.41
C ILE A 109 19.50 12.64 -3.47
N LEU A 110 20.35 12.80 -4.49
CA LEU A 110 20.60 11.74 -5.47
C LEU A 110 21.29 10.54 -4.82
N GLU A 111 22.25 10.77 -3.95
CA GLU A 111 23.01 9.73 -3.27
C GLU A 111 22.16 9.01 -2.22
N SER A 112 21.42 9.76 -1.41
CA SER A 112 20.42 9.22 -0.48
C SER A 112 19.28 8.49 -1.22
N GLY A 113 18.83 9.03 -2.35
CA GLY A 113 17.84 8.40 -3.23
C GLY A 113 18.37 7.11 -3.86
N ARG A 114 19.64 7.09 -4.27
CA ARG A 114 20.33 5.91 -4.81
C ARG A 114 20.48 4.83 -3.75
N ASP A 115 20.92 5.18 -2.55
CA ASP A 115 21.05 4.25 -1.43
C ASP A 115 19.70 3.69 -0.99
N SER A 116 18.65 4.53 -0.98
CA SER A 116 17.29 4.09 -0.70
C SER A 116 16.78 3.15 -1.79
N ALA A 117 17.00 3.48 -3.07
CA ALA A 117 16.65 2.62 -4.20
C ALA A 117 17.41 1.29 -4.19
N GLU A 118 18.70 1.29 -3.81
CA GLU A 118 19.51 0.09 -3.66
C GLU A 118 19.01 -0.79 -2.50
N LYS A 119 18.62 -0.18 -1.37
CA LYS A 119 17.99 -0.87 -0.23
C LYS A 119 16.62 -1.44 -0.59
N PHE A 120 15.79 -0.70 -1.33
CA PHE A 120 14.52 -1.22 -1.82
C PHE A 120 14.72 -2.35 -2.83
N ARG A 121 15.68 -2.20 -3.75
CA ARG A 121 16.03 -3.23 -4.73
C ARG A 121 16.54 -4.49 -4.05
N SER A 122 17.43 -4.38 -3.06
CA SER A 122 17.94 -5.54 -2.32
C SER A 122 16.85 -6.22 -1.50
N THR A 123 15.98 -5.44 -0.85
CA THR A 123 14.82 -5.97 -0.12
C THR A 123 13.84 -6.66 -1.06
N PHE A 124 13.55 -6.07 -2.22
CA PHE A 124 12.66 -6.67 -3.23
C PHE A 124 13.25 -7.95 -3.83
N ILE A 125 14.56 -7.97 -4.10
CA ILE A 125 15.27 -9.18 -4.55
C ILE A 125 15.21 -10.25 -3.45
N ASN A 126 15.37 -9.86 -2.19
CA ASN A 126 15.30 -10.78 -1.05
C ASN A 126 13.90 -11.38 -0.89
N ILE A 127 12.85 -10.54 -0.96
CA ILE A 127 11.45 -10.98 -0.96
C ILE A 127 11.18 -11.92 -2.14
N ARG A 128 11.64 -11.55 -3.34
CA ARG A 128 11.46 -12.36 -4.54
C ARG A 128 12.16 -13.72 -4.44
N LYS A 129 13.39 -13.75 -3.92
CA LYS A 129 14.19 -14.99 -3.81
C LYS A 129 13.76 -15.89 -2.66
N ASN A 130 13.31 -15.32 -1.54
CA ASN A 130 13.06 -16.10 -0.33
C ASN A 130 11.57 -16.28 -0.01
N PHE A 131 10.74 -15.29 -0.35
CA PHE A 131 9.33 -15.28 0.05
C PHE A 131 8.42 -15.94 -0.99
N ILE A 132 8.64 -15.66 -2.28
CA ILE A 132 7.85 -16.27 -3.37
C ILE A 132 7.97 -17.80 -3.39
N PRO A 133 9.17 -18.42 -3.37
CA PRO A 133 9.25 -19.88 -3.39
C PRO A 133 8.71 -20.51 -2.10
N LYS A 134 8.79 -19.81 -0.96
CA LYS A 134 8.12 -20.26 0.26
C LYS A 134 6.59 -20.22 0.11
N MET A 135 6.04 -19.18 -0.50
CA MET A 135 4.59 -19.10 -0.70
C MET A 135 4.09 -20.24 -1.62
N GLU A 136 4.87 -20.60 -2.64
CA GLU A 136 4.59 -21.75 -3.50
C GLU A 136 4.65 -23.08 -2.75
N THR A 137 5.67 -23.30 -1.89
CA THR A 137 5.74 -24.55 -1.10
C THR A 137 4.60 -24.65 -0.09
N TRP A 138 4.19 -23.54 0.52
CA TRP A 138 3.06 -23.50 1.45
C TRP A 138 1.74 -23.77 0.74
N TYR A 139 1.55 -23.21 -0.46
CA TYR A 139 0.39 -23.49 -1.30
C TYR A 139 0.28 -24.99 -1.62
N ASN A 140 1.38 -25.60 -2.06
CA ASN A 140 1.41 -27.03 -2.37
C ASN A 140 1.15 -27.90 -1.13
N GLN A 141 1.64 -27.51 0.04
CA GLN A 141 1.36 -28.20 1.31
C GLN A 141 -0.12 -28.12 1.68
N ILE A 142 -0.74 -26.94 1.57
CA ILE A 142 -2.17 -26.75 1.84
C ILE A 142 -3.01 -27.60 0.88
N GLN A 143 -2.66 -27.61 -0.41
CA GLN A 143 -3.37 -28.41 -1.40
C GLN A 143 -3.30 -29.92 -1.08
N ASN A 144 -2.10 -30.44 -0.77
CA ASN A 144 -1.93 -31.84 -0.37
C ASN A 144 -2.72 -32.18 0.91
N MET A 145 -2.76 -31.28 1.89
CA MET A 145 -3.56 -31.48 3.10
C MET A 145 -5.05 -31.53 2.76
N GLN A 146 -5.53 -30.66 1.87
CA GLN A 146 -6.92 -30.63 1.46
C GLN A 146 -7.31 -31.91 0.70
N GLU A 147 -6.48 -32.40 -0.21
CA GLU A 147 -6.70 -33.68 -0.89
C GLU A 147 -6.78 -34.84 0.10
N ASN A 148 -5.90 -34.87 1.10
CA ASN A 148 -5.92 -35.90 2.15
C ASN A 148 -7.19 -35.81 3.02
N ILE A 149 -7.63 -34.60 3.37
CA ILE A 149 -8.89 -34.40 4.13
C ILE A 149 -10.07 -34.91 3.31
N VAL A 150 -10.18 -34.55 2.03
CA VAL A 150 -11.25 -35.02 1.15
C VAL A 150 -11.24 -36.53 1.02
N SER A 151 -10.06 -37.14 0.83
CA SER A 151 -9.91 -38.60 0.79
C SER A 151 -10.38 -39.25 2.10
N LYS A 152 -10.00 -38.70 3.26
CA LYS A 152 -10.46 -39.19 4.56
C LYS A 152 -11.97 -39.02 4.74
N GLU A 153 -12.55 -37.91 4.31
CA GLU A 153 -13.99 -37.69 4.35
C GLU A 153 -14.73 -38.71 3.49
N THR A 154 -14.24 -38.99 2.29
CA THR A 154 -14.83 -40.03 1.43
C THR A 154 -14.78 -41.41 2.07
N HIS A 155 -13.67 -41.75 2.73
CA HIS A 155 -13.53 -43.03 3.43
C HIS A 155 -14.47 -43.11 4.64
N ILE A 156 -14.60 -42.03 5.43
CA ILE A 156 -15.56 -41.97 6.54
C ILE A 156 -16.99 -42.12 6.03
N ARG A 157 -17.35 -41.48 4.91
CA ARG A 157 -18.68 -41.61 4.29
C ARG A 157 -18.94 -43.04 3.82
N GLU A 158 -17.95 -43.72 3.25
CA GLU A 158 -18.05 -45.12 2.84
C GLU A 158 -18.21 -46.07 4.04
N LEU A 159 -17.43 -45.87 5.11
CA LEU A 159 -17.58 -46.64 6.35
C LEU A 159 -18.96 -46.41 6.98
N SER A 160 -19.43 -45.17 7.00
CA SER A 160 -20.76 -44.81 7.51
C SER A 160 -21.86 -45.50 6.71
N HIS A 161 -21.76 -45.49 5.38
CA HIS A 161 -22.70 -46.19 4.51
C HIS A 161 -22.67 -47.71 4.76
N THR A 162 -21.48 -48.30 4.85
CA THR A 162 -21.31 -49.75 5.11
C THR A 162 -21.89 -50.14 6.46
N LEU A 163 -21.74 -49.30 7.48
CA LEU A 163 -22.34 -49.50 8.79
C LEU A 163 -23.87 -49.45 8.73
N ASP A 164 -24.45 -48.45 8.04
CA ASP A 164 -25.91 -48.35 7.87
C ASP A 164 -26.44 -49.58 7.12
N THR A 165 -25.78 -50.04 6.05
CA THR A 165 -26.19 -51.26 5.33
C THR A 165 -26.18 -52.49 6.23
N MET A 166 -25.13 -52.69 7.04
CA MET A 166 -25.08 -53.81 7.99
C MET A 166 -26.20 -53.72 9.04
N VAL A 167 -26.51 -52.52 9.53
CA VAL A 167 -27.61 -52.33 10.49
C VAL A 167 -28.96 -52.62 9.84
N GLN A 168 -29.17 -52.21 8.59
CA GLN A 168 -30.39 -52.54 7.84
C GLN A 168 -30.53 -54.04 7.60
N GLU A 169 -29.45 -54.74 7.26
CA GLU A 169 -29.45 -56.20 7.15
C GLU A 169 -29.80 -56.87 8.48
N LYS A 170 -29.18 -56.43 9.58
CA LYS A 170 -29.50 -56.94 10.93
C LYS A 170 -30.94 -56.64 11.35
N ARG A 171 -31.52 -55.51 10.91
CA ARG A 171 -32.93 -55.19 11.13
C ARG A 171 -33.85 -56.14 10.35
N LYS A 172 -33.51 -56.47 9.10
CA LYS A 172 -34.27 -57.45 8.31
C LYS A 172 -34.22 -58.83 8.96
N GLU A 173 -33.03 -59.28 9.38
CA GLU A 173 -32.87 -60.53 10.13
C GLU A 173 -33.67 -60.53 11.44
N PHE A 174 -33.64 -59.42 12.19
CA PHE A 174 -34.44 -59.24 13.40
C PHE A 174 -35.94 -59.39 13.10
N ASN A 175 -36.47 -58.68 12.11
CA ASN A 175 -37.89 -58.76 11.77
C ASN A 175 -38.32 -60.20 11.39
N LEU A 176 -37.48 -60.91 10.63
CA LEU A 176 -37.73 -62.31 10.27
C LEU A 176 -37.70 -63.25 11.48
N ILE A 177 -36.73 -63.08 12.39
CA ILE A 177 -36.64 -63.90 13.61
C ILE A 177 -37.80 -63.59 14.57
N GLN A 178 -38.32 -62.35 14.58
CA GLN A 178 -39.45 -61.94 15.41
C GLN A 178 -40.73 -62.67 15.02
N GLU A 179 -40.94 -62.86 13.73
CA GLU A 179 -42.08 -63.59 13.18
C GLU A 179 -42.00 -65.09 13.50
N ILE A 180 -40.79 -65.65 13.64
CA ILE A 180 -40.57 -67.09 13.83
C ILE A 180 -40.43 -67.48 15.32
N HIS A 181 -39.77 -66.65 16.14
CA HIS A 181 -39.47 -66.91 17.55
C HIS A 181 -39.51 -65.62 18.40
N PRO A 182 -40.67 -65.24 18.97
CA PRO A 182 -40.89 -63.91 19.56
C PRO A 182 -40.22 -63.67 20.93
N SER A 183 -39.66 -64.69 21.57
CA SER A 183 -39.26 -64.61 22.99
C SER A 183 -37.94 -65.33 23.30
N THR A 184 -36.91 -65.06 22.50
CA THR A 184 -35.54 -65.50 22.83
C THR A 184 -34.73 -64.36 23.49
N PRO A 185 -33.84 -64.66 24.45
CA PRO A 185 -33.02 -63.63 25.10
C PRO A 185 -32.03 -62.94 24.14
N GLN A 186 -31.64 -63.61 23.06
CA GLN A 186 -30.83 -63.03 21.98
C GLN A 186 -31.59 -61.93 21.23
N MET A 187 -32.92 -62.07 21.13
CA MET A 187 -33.79 -61.10 20.48
C MET A 187 -33.86 -59.79 21.25
N GLU A 188 -33.97 -59.87 22.57
CA GLU A 188 -34.04 -58.69 23.43
C GLU A 188 -32.72 -57.91 23.41
N ALA A 189 -31.58 -58.63 23.36
CA ALA A 189 -30.26 -58.02 23.22
C ALA A 189 -30.10 -57.31 21.87
N LEU A 190 -30.56 -57.92 20.78
CA LEU A 190 -30.50 -57.32 19.43
C LEU A 190 -31.42 -56.10 19.32
N HIS A 191 -32.61 -56.14 19.91
CA HIS A 191 -33.54 -55.00 19.95
C HIS A 191 -32.92 -53.80 20.69
N LYS A 192 -32.29 -54.03 21.84
CA LYS A 192 -31.57 -52.99 22.60
C LYS A 192 -30.42 -52.36 21.80
N LEU A 193 -29.68 -53.16 21.04
CA LEU A 193 -28.60 -52.69 20.16
C LEU A 193 -29.12 -51.79 19.02
N ILE A 194 -30.26 -52.15 18.41
CA ILE A 194 -30.89 -51.34 17.35
C ILE A 194 -31.38 -50.01 17.92
N GLN A 195 -32.04 -50.02 19.08
CA GLN A 195 -32.51 -48.79 19.74
C GLN A 195 -31.36 -47.87 20.15
N PHE A 196 -30.25 -48.42 20.65
CA PHE A 196 -29.05 -47.66 20.97
C PHE A 196 -28.46 -46.97 19.72
N TRP A 197 -28.44 -47.68 18.59
CA TRP A 197 -27.94 -47.12 17.34
C TRP A 197 -28.86 -46.00 16.78
N GLU A 198 -30.18 -46.12 16.92
CA GLU A 198 -31.11 -45.04 16.54
C GLU A 198 -30.93 -43.79 17.41
N GLN A 199 -30.72 -43.96 18.72
CA GLN A 199 -30.40 -42.85 19.61
C GLN A 199 -29.07 -42.19 19.21
N PHE A 200 -28.05 -42.98 18.90
CA PHE A 200 -26.76 -42.46 18.43
C PHE A 200 -26.89 -41.67 17.13
N LYS A 201 -27.69 -42.15 16.16
CA LYS A 201 -27.95 -41.47 14.88
C LYS A 201 -28.76 -40.18 15.04
N ASN A 202 -29.65 -40.09 16.02
CA ASN A 202 -30.47 -38.89 16.24
C ASN A 202 -29.76 -37.79 17.03
N THR A 203 -28.61 -38.10 17.66
CA THR A 203 -27.87 -37.17 18.52
C THR A 203 -26.68 -36.51 17.79
N ASN A 204 -26.21 -37.10 16.68
CA ASN A 204 -25.11 -36.62 15.84
C ASN A 204 -25.61 -36.27 14.43
#